data_AF-A0A8J4E8A2-F1
#
_entry.id   AF-A0A8J4E8A2-F1
#
_cell.length_a   1.000
_cell.length_b   1.000
_cell.length_c   1.000
_cell.angle_alpha   90.00
_cell.angle_beta   90.00
_cell.angle_gamma   90.00
#
_symmetry.space_group_name_H-M   'P 1'
#
loop_
_entity.id
_entity.type
_entity.pdbx_description
1 polymer ?
#
loop_
_entity_poly.entity_id
_entity_poly.type
_entity_poly.pdbx_seq_one_letter_code
_entity_poly.pdbx_strand_id
1 'polypeptide(L)' 'MLRHTFVTTMLDAGVSLRDVQIAARHADPRTTMRYDRARKNPDRHANYILAAFMASGT' A
#
# COMPACT_ATOMS: atom_id res chain seq x y z
N MET A 1 -19.36 -1.50 -9.59
CA MET A 1 -18.07 -2.10 -9.16
C MET A 1 -18.17 -2.54 -7.71
N LEU A 2 -17.81 -3.78 -7.41
CA LEU A 2 -17.74 -4.27 -6.03
C LEU A 2 -16.53 -3.62 -5.33
N ARG A 3 -16.71 -3.14 -4.09
CA ARG A 3 -15.66 -2.48 -3.30
C ARG A 3 -14.38 -3.31 -3.21
N HIS A 4 -14.53 -4.63 -3.13
CA HIS A 4 -13.41 -5.57 -3.12
C HIS A 4 -12.56 -5.45 -4.39
N THR A 5 -13.15 -5.58 -5.57
CA THR A 5 -12.44 -5.50 -6.85
C THR A 5 -11.77 -4.15 -7.00
N PHE A 6 -12.46 -3.07 -6.63
CA PHE A 6 -11.93 -1.70 -6.67
C PHE A 6 -10.65 -1.53 -5.83
N VAL A 7 -10.69 -1.94 -4.56
CA VAL A 7 -9.54 -1.79 -3.64
C VAL A 7 -8.36 -2.64 -4.09
N THR A 8 -8.60 -3.89 -4.48
CA THR A 8 -7.54 -4.79 -4.96
C THR A 8 -6.86 -4.23 -6.21
N THR A 9 -7.62 -3.79 -7.22
CA THR A 9 -7.03 -3.27 -8.47
C THR A 9 -6.22 -1.99 -8.24
N MET A 10 -6.64 -1.09 -7.36
CA MET A 10 -5.86 0.12 -7.07
C MET A 10 -4.56 -0.18 -6.33
N LEU A 11 -4.57 -1.13 -5.38
CA LEU A 11 -3.35 -1.54 -4.68
C LEU A 11 -2.38 -2.28 -5.61
N ASP A 12 -2.89 -3.13 -6.50
CA ASP A 12 -2.09 -3.80 -7.53
C ASP A 12 -1.47 -2.80 -8.52
N ALA A 13 -2.17 -1.71 -8.83
CA ALA A 13 -1.65 -0.59 -9.62
C ALA A 13 -0.60 0.26 -8.87
N GLY A 14 -0.29 -0.06 -7.61
CA GLY A 14 0.73 0.61 -6.81
C GLY A 14 0.28 1.90 -6.15
N VAL A 15 -1.02 2.21 -6.15
CA VAL A 15 -1.58 3.36 -5.43
C VAL A 15 -1.35 3.20 -3.93
N SER A 16 -1.10 4.31 -3.23
CA SER A 16 -0.84 4.27 -1.79
C SER A 16 -2.08 3.77 -1.03
N LEU A 17 -1.85 3.00 0.04
CA LEU A 17 -2.92 2.48 0.89
C LEU A 17 -3.85 3.58 1.41
N ARG A 18 -3.30 4.77 1.69
CA ARG A 18 -4.05 5.94 2.18
C ARG A 18 -5.02 6.46 1.13
N ASP A 19 -4.58 6.60 -0.11
CA ASP A 19 -5.42 7.13 -1.18
C ASP A 19 -6.53 6.13 -1.54
N VAL A 20 -6.20 4.83 -1.56
CA VAL A 20 -7.20 3.77 -1.75
C VAL A 20 -8.22 3.76 -0.62
N GLN A 21 -7.80 3.98 0.63
CA GLN A 21 -8.70 4.06 1.78
C GLN A 21 -9.69 5.23 1.65
N ILE A 22 -9.20 6.42 1.26
CA ILE A 22 -10.03 7.61 1.05
C ILE A 22 -11.03 7.35 -0.09
N ALA A 23 -10.55 6.80 -1.20
CA ALA A 23 -11.39 6.49 -2.36
C ALA A 23 -12.46 5.42 -2.05
N ALA A 24 -12.13 4.42 -1.24
CA ALA A 24 -13.06 3.38 -0.78
C ALA A 24 -14.03 3.87 0.31
N ARG A 25 -13.78 5.05 0.89
CA ARG A 25 -14.50 5.62 2.05
C ARG A 25 -14.49 4.69 3.25
N HIS A 26 -13.36 4.05 3.50
CA HIS A 26 -13.15 3.17 4.64
C HIS A 26 -12.81 3.98 5.89
N ALA A 27 -13.62 3.85 6.93
CA ALA A 27 -13.42 4.54 8.21
C ALA A 27 -12.18 4.01 8.95
N ASP A 28 -11.96 2.69 8.92
CA ASP A 28 -10.81 2.04 9.56
C ASP A 28 -9.79 1.58 8.50
N PRO A 29 -8.53 2.05 8.53
CA PRO A 29 -7.46 1.60 7.65
C PRO A 29 -7.31 0.08 7.57
N ARG A 30 -7.61 -0.65 8.66
CA ARG A 30 -7.52 -2.11 8.71
C ARG A 30 -8.43 -2.79 7.70
N THR A 31 -9.56 -2.15 7.34
CA THR A 31 -10.47 -2.67 6.32
C THR A 31 -9.88 -2.59 4.91
N THR A 32 -9.01 -1.62 4.63
CA THR A 32 -8.23 -1.53 3.38
C THR A 32 -6.99 -2.42 3.42
N MET A 33 -6.29 -2.50 4.56
CA MET A 33 -5.06 -3.30 4.73
C MET A 33 -5.26 -4.80 4.47
N ARG A 34 -6.47 -5.33 4.65
CA ARG A 34 -6.77 -6.73 4.32
C ARG A 34 -6.55 -7.06 2.84
N TYR A 35 -6.61 -6.07 1.97
CA TYR A 35 -6.42 -6.22 0.53
C TYR A 35 -4.97 -5.97 0.08
N ASP A 36 -4.12 -5.40 0.94
CA ASP A 36 -2.73 -5.12 0.62
C ASP A 36 -1.89 -6.41 0.68
N ARG A 37 -1.78 -7.06 -0.49
CA ARG A 37 -0.94 -8.25 -0.68
C ARG A 37 0.56 -7.92 -0.70
N ALA A 38 0.92 -6.68 -1.02
CA ALA A 38 2.32 -6.24 -1.07
C ALA A 38 2.93 -6.09 0.34
N ARG A 39 2.11 -6.07 1.40
CA ARG A 39 2.58 -6.05 2.80
C ARG A 39 3.57 -7.16 3.17
N LYS A 40 3.51 -8.32 2.51
CA LYS A 40 4.43 -9.44 2.74
C LYS A 40 5.59 -9.49 1.76
N ASN A 41 5.72 -8.53 0.85
CA ASN A 41 6.78 -8.51 -0.14
C ASN A 41 8.11 -8.07 0.52
N PRO A 42 9.12 -8.96 0.60
CA PRO A 42 10.42 -8.62 1.18
C PRO A 42 11.16 -7.53 0.38
N ASP A 43 10.96 -7.43 -0.93
CA ASP A 43 11.68 -6.48 -1.79
C ASP A 43 11.27 -5.03 -1.54
N ARG A 44 10.05 -4.81 -1.03
CA ARG A 44 9.52 -3.48 -0.68
C ARG A 44 9.61 -3.21 0.82
N HIS A 45 10.42 -3.99 1.55
CA HIS A 45 10.56 -3.80 2.99
C HIS A 45 11.12 -2.41 3.29
N ALA A 46 10.48 -1.69 4.23
CA ALA A 46 10.79 -0.30 4.54
C ALA A 46 12.27 -0.07 4.88
N ASN A 47 12.92 -1.10 5.44
CA ASN A 47 14.34 -1.05 5.78
C ASN A 47 15.26 -0.89 4.55
N TYR A 48 14.92 -1.50 3.41
CA TYR A 48 15.68 -1.34 2.17
C TYR A 48 15.51 0.06 1.58
N ILE A 49 14.30 0.61 1.65
CA ILE A 49 14.01 1.98 1.20
C ILE A 49 14.75 3.00 2.07
N LEU A 50 14.75 2.81 3.40
CA LEU A 50 15.47 3.66 4.33
C LEU A 50 16.98 3.60 4.10
N ALA A 51 17.54 2.40 3.93
CA ALA A 51 18.95 2.21 3.63
C ALA A 51 19.37 2.92 2.32
N ALA A 52 18.57 2.79 1.26
CA ALA A 52 18.81 3.48 0.00
C ALA A 52 18.74 5.00 0.15
N PHE A 53 17.76 5.53 0.88
CA PHE A 53 17.65 6.97 1.17
C PHE A 53 18.87 7.49 1.93
N MET A 54 19.28 6.80 3.00
CA MET A 54 20.47 7.15 3.77
C MET A 54 21.76 7.10 2.92
N ALA A 55 21.89 6.10 2.06
CA ALA A 55 23.04 5.95 1.16
C ALA A 55 23.08 7.03 0.06
N SER A 56 21.94 7.58 -0.36
CA SER A 56 21.89 8.70 -1.32
C SER A 56 22.22 10.07 -0.72
N GLY A 57 22.26 10.17 0.61
CA GLY A 57 22.51 11.40 1.36
C GLY A 57 23.98 11.66 1.72
N THR A 58 24.90 10.80 1.27
CA THR A 58 26.36 10.92 1.41
C THR A 58 27.01 11.09 0.05
#